data_AF-A0A8T2XI37-F1
#
_entry.id   AF-A0A8T2XI37-F1
#
_cell.length_a   1.000
_cell.length_b   1.000
_cell.length_c   1.000
_cell.angle_alpha   90.00
_cell.angle_beta   90.00
_cell.angle_gamma   90.00
#
_symmetry.space_group_name_H-M   'P 1'
#
loop_
_entity.id
_entity.type
_entity.pdbx_description
1 polymer ?
#
loop_
_entity_poly.entity_id
_entity_poly.type
_entity_poly.pdbx_seq_one_letter_code
_entity_poly.pdbx_strand_id
1 'polypeptide(L)'
;VEVIALSSFEANKKQFKEEVAQLRQRISDYFSTGGRLAGDRQGVVPASGFSFILQQIWKAVKENKDLDLPAHKVMVATVRCEEIANEMLKQLKSDKVWLALKEDVKAGLVPGFGETLRSILESYLSEYDKESIYFDDGVRNAKRQQLELNFLDVVRHAHATMLGHLSSKAFKSFKIGLKQSLTDGEGFAESVRASKRSCMSDFDRGCEGNILLLK
;
A
#
# COMPACT_ATOMS: atom_id res chain seq x y z
N VAL A 1 20.25 -14.15 -39.77
CA VAL A 1 21.21 -13.54 -38.82
C VAL A 1 22.60 -13.89 -39.30
N GLU A 2 23.45 -12.89 -39.52
CA GLU A 2 24.86 -13.06 -39.89
C GLU A 2 25.72 -12.64 -38.69
N VAL A 3 26.79 -13.38 -38.39
CA VAL A 3 27.64 -13.16 -37.23
C VAL A 3 29.08 -12.97 -37.70
N ILE A 4 29.73 -11.92 -37.20
CA ILE A 4 31.13 -11.59 -37.52
C ILE A 4 31.86 -11.43 -36.19
N ALA A 5 32.89 -12.26 -35.99
CA ALA A 5 33.73 -12.20 -34.81
C ALA A 5 34.84 -11.16 -34.99
N LEU A 6 35.15 -10.44 -33.92
CA LEU A 6 36.26 -9.50 -33.85
C LEU A 6 37.17 -9.89 -32.68
N SER A 7 38.47 -9.78 -32.89
CA SER A 7 39.50 -10.04 -31.89
C SER A 7 39.45 -9.05 -30.72
N SER A 8 39.99 -9.41 -29.56
CA SER A 8 40.03 -8.47 -28.42
C SER A 8 40.81 -7.20 -28.76
N PHE A 9 40.17 -6.04 -28.59
CA PHE A 9 40.79 -4.74 -28.82
C PHE A 9 41.97 -4.48 -27.88
N GLU A 10 41.88 -4.93 -26.63
CA GLU A 10 42.90 -4.71 -25.61
C GLU A 10 44.11 -5.61 -25.82
N ALA A 11 43.88 -6.90 -26.09
CA ALA A 11 44.96 -7.87 -26.26
C ALA A 11 45.65 -7.74 -27.63
N ASN A 12 44.87 -7.60 -28.72
CA ASN A 12 45.36 -7.68 -30.10
C ASN A 12 44.82 -6.53 -30.96
N LYS A 13 45.12 -5.30 -30.54
CA LYS A 13 44.64 -4.05 -31.17
C LYS A 13 44.87 -3.95 -32.68
N LYS A 14 46.02 -4.44 -33.18
CA LYS A 14 46.33 -4.40 -34.62
C LYS A 14 45.39 -5.30 -35.42
N GLN A 15 45.21 -6.53 -34.96
CA GLN A 15 44.34 -7.51 -35.59
C GLN A 15 42.87 -7.06 -35.55
N PHE A 16 42.40 -6.53 -34.42
CA PHE A 16 41.04 -5.95 -34.32
C PHE A 16 40.81 -4.84 -35.35
N LYS A 17 41.76 -3.91 -35.51
CA LYS A 17 41.62 -2.81 -36.48
C LYS A 17 41.57 -3.31 -37.92
N GLU A 18 42.33 -4.35 -38.24
CA GLU A 18 42.32 -4.98 -39.56
C GLU A 18 40.98 -5.67 -39.83
N GLU A 19 40.47 -6.43 -38.86
CA GLU A 19 39.17 -7.10 -38.95
C GLU A 19 38.01 -6.08 -39.07
N VAL A 20 38.07 -4.95 -38.36
CA VAL A 20 37.10 -3.84 -38.52
C VAL A 20 37.18 -3.21 -39.92
N ALA A 21 38.39 -3.06 -40.48
CA ALA A 21 38.56 -2.55 -41.83
C ALA A 21 37.96 -3.53 -42.86
N GLN A 22 38.18 -4.84 -42.69
CA GLN A 22 37.56 -5.89 -43.50
C GLN A 22 36.03 -5.88 -43.39
N LEU A 23 35.47 -5.69 -42.18
CA LEU A 23 34.04 -5.54 -41.98
C LEU A 23 33.47 -4.32 -42.73
N ARG A 24 34.15 -3.18 -42.63
CA ARG A 24 33.75 -1.96 -43.35
C ARG A 24 33.77 -2.17 -44.87
N GLN A 25 34.81 -2.82 -45.39
CA GLN A 25 34.92 -3.12 -46.81
C GLN A 25 33.78 -4.03 -47.24
N ARG A 26 33.53 -5.12 -46.49
CA ARG A 26 32.45 -6.05 -46.74
C ARG A 26 31.08 -5.36 -46.78
N ILE A 27 30.78 -4.47 -45.83
CA ILE A 27 29.55 -3.65 -45.82
C ILE A 27 29.46 -2.79 -47.09
N SER A 28 30.56 -2.15 -47.49
CA SER A 28 30.60 -1.27 -48.67
C SER A 28 30.44 -2.05 -49.98
N ASP A 29 31.09 -3.22 -50.08
CA ASP A 29 30.98 -4.13 -51.21
C ASP A 29 29.56 -4.65 -51.34
N TYR A 30 28.89 -4.98 -50.22
CA TYR A 30 27.47 -5.33 -50.20
C TYR A 30 26.57 -4.20 -50.72
N PHE A 31 26.79 -2.94 -50.33
CA PHE A 31 26.02 -1.83 -50.89
C PHE A 31 26.26 -1.62 -52.38
N SER A 32 27.49 -1.88 -52.84
CA SER A 32 27.91 -1.64 -54.23
C SER A 32 27.44 -2.72 -55.20
N THR A 33 27.36 -3.98 -54.75
CA THR A 33 26.89 -5.13 -55.56
C THR A 33 25.37 -5.28 -55.60
N GLY A 34 24.62 -4.24 -55.21
CA GLY A 34 23.15 -4.28 -55.17
C GLY A 34 22.60 -5.13 -54.02
N GLY A 35 23.40 -5.32 -52.97
CA GLY A 35 23.16 -6.26 -51.86
C GLY A 35 21.89 -5.95 -51.07
N ARG A 36 21.05 -6.99 -50.99
CA ARG A 36 19.78 -7.13 -50.27
C ARG A 36 19.95 -7.12 -48.73
N LEU A 37 20.64 -6.13 -48.17
CA LEU A 37 20.62 -5.93 -46.70
C LEU A 37 19.24 -5.46 -46.21
N ALA A 38 18.46 -4.81 -47.09
CA ALA A 38 17.02 -4.70 -46.92
C ALA A 38 16.38 -5.91 -47.59
N GLY A 39 15.66 -6.74 -46.81
CA GLY A 39 14.64 -7.63 -47.36
C GLY A 39 13.63 -6.84 -48.22
N ASP A 40 12.65 -7.53 -48.82
CA ASP A 40 11.60 -6.92 -49.65
C ASP A 40 11.28 -5.49 -49.24
N ARG A 41 11.42 -4.53 -50.18
CA ARG A 41 11.38 -3.07 -49.98
C ARG A 41 9.99 -2.53 -49.56
N GLN A 42 9.24 -3.26 -48.75
CA GLN A 42 8.06 -2.74 -48.07
C GLN A 42 8.52 -1.90 -46.88
N GLY A 43 8.47 -0.57 -47.06
CA GLY A 43 8.78 0.40 -46.00
C GLY A 43 9.96 1.32 -46.27
N VAL A 44 10.41 1.49 -47.53
CA VAL A 44 11.45 2.48 -47.86
C VAL A 44 10.92 3.89 -47.59
N VAL A 45 11.47 4.55 -46.56
CA VAL A 45 11.14 5.93 -46.20
C VAL A 45 12.12 6.88 -46.90
N PRO A 46 11.63 7.89 -47.65
CA PRO A 46 12.51 8.94 -48.19
C PRO A 46 13.27 9.63 -47.06
N ALA A 47 14.53 10.01 -47.30
CA ALA A 47 15.36 10.69 -46.29
C ALA A 47 14.68 11.94 -45.69
N SER A 48 13.89 12.67 -46.50
CA SER A 48 13.11 13.83 -46.06
C SER A 48 12.01 13.50 -45.04
N GLY A 49 11.44 12.29 -45.09
CA GLY A 49 10.41 11.83 -44.15
C GLY A 49 10.95 11.05 -42.96
N PHE A 50 12.27 10.78 -42.93
CA PHE A 50 12.86 9.88 -41.94
C PHE A 50 12.71 10.37 -40.51
N SER A 51 12.98 11.66 -40.26
CA SER A 51 12.84 12.26 -38.92
C SER A 51 11.40 12.18 -38.41
N PHE A 52 10.42 12.46 -39.29
CA PHE A 52 9.01 12.39 -38.95
C PHE A 52 8.57 10.96 -38.61
N ILE A 53 8.98 9.97 -39.43
CA ILE A 53 8.66 8.56 -39.16
C ILE A 53 9.31 8.08 -37.86
N LEU A 54 10.55 8.45 -37.57
CA LEU A 54 11.20 8.12 -36.29
C LEU A 54 10.45 8.72 -35.10
N GLN A 55 9.94 9.95 -35.20
CA GLN A 55 9.12 10.54 -34.15
C GLN A 55 7.81 9.76 -33.94
N GLN A 56 7.16 9.32 -35.02
CA GLN A 56 5.94 8.49 -34.91
C GLN A 56 6.23 7.10 -34.32
N ILE A 57 7.33 6.46 -34.73
CA ILE A 57 7.78 5.18 -34.13
C ILE A 57 8.06 5.39 -32.65
N TRP A 58 8.80 6.43 -32.28
CA TRP A 58 9.12 6.72 -30.89
C TRP A 58 7.88 7.00 -30.05
N LYS A 59 6.91 7.74 -30.61
CA LYS A 59 5.62 7.98 -29.97
C LYS A 59 4.87 6.67 -29.75
N ALA A 60 4.77 5.81 -30.77
CA ALA A 60 4.11 4.52 -30.66
C ALA A 60 4.78 3.60 -29.63
N VAL A 61 6.12 3.59 -29.56
CA VAL A 61 6.88 2.87 -28.53
C VAL A 61 6.56 3.41 -27.14
N LYS A 62 6.52 4.73 -26.96
CA LYS A 62 6.27 5.37 -25.66
C LYS A 62 4.83 5.19 -25.16
N GLU A 63 3.86 5.14 -26.07
CA GLU A 63 2.44 4.99 -25.75
C GLU A 63 1.99 3.52 -25.63
N ASN A 64 2.88 2.57 -25.93
CA ASN A 64 2.55 1.15 -25.90
C ASN A 64 2.50 0.63 -24.46
N LYS A 65 1.29 0.31 -23.98
CA LYS A 65 1.04 -0.27 -22.65
C LYS A 65 1.57 -1.70 -22.48
N ASP A 66 1.88 -2.41 -23.56
CA ASP A 66 2.55 -3.72 -23.48
C ASP A 66 4.06 -3.56 -23.21
N LEU A 67 4.62 -2.38 -23.52
CA LEU A 67 5.96 -1.96 -23.12
C LEU A 67 5.99 -1.26 -21.76
N ASP A 68 4.84 -0.82 -21.25
CA ASP A 68 4.63 -0.71 -19.80
C ASP A 68 4.67 -2.13 -19.26
N LEU A 69 5.88 -2.65 -19.13
CA LEU A 69 6.21 -3.73 -18.24
C LEU A 69 6.24 -3.06 -16.87
N PRO A 70 5.15 -2.98 -16.07
CA PRO A 70 5.32 -2.71 -14.65
C PRO A 70 6.29 -3.78 -14.20
N ALA A 71 7.55 -3.35 -14.01
CA ALA A 71 8.71 -4.21 -14.10
C ALA A 71 8.40 -5.43 -13.27
N HIS A 72 8.47 -6.65 -13.81
CA HIS A 72 7.99 -7.90 -13.18
C HIS A 72 8.09 -7.92 -11.63
N LYS A 73 9.14 -7.31 -11.06
CA LYS A 73 9.26 -6.87 -9.65
C LYS A 73 8.01 -6.23 -9.01
N VAL A 74 7.38 -5.20 -9.58
CA VAL A 74 6.16 -4.52 -9.09
C VAL A 74 4.95 -5.45 -9.13
N MET A 75 4.80 -6.24 -10.20
CA MET A 75 3.73 -7.24 -10.29
C MET A 75 3.89 -8.32 -9.21
N VAL A 76 5.10 -8.89 -9.08
CA VAL A 76 5.42 -9.87 -8.03
C VAL A 76 5.23 -9.27 -6.64
N ALA A 77 5.70 -8.04 -6.41
CA ALA A 77 5.47 -7.32 -5.16
C ALA A 77 3.99 -7.17 -4.86
N THR A 78 3.15 -6.87 -5.87
CA THR A 78 1.71 -6.67 -5.68
C THR A 78 1.05 -7.94 -5.19
N VAL A 79 1.34 -9.07 -5.84
CA VAL A 79 0.81 -10.38 -5.44
C VAL A 79 1.32 -10.78 -4.05
N ARG A 80 2.62 -10.63 -3.79
CA ARG A 80 3.21 -11.03 -2.50
C ARG A 80 2.74 -10.17 -1.32
N CYS A 81 2.74 -8.85 -1.46
CA CYS A 81 2.20 -7.97 -0.42
C CYS A 81 0.72 -8.23 -0.16
N GLU A 82 -0.07 -8.58 -1.19
CA GLU A 82 -1.48 -8.95 -1.01
C GLU A 82 -1.65 -10.28 -0.28
N GLU A 83 -0.85 -11.29 -0.58
CA GLU A 83 -0.85 -12.57 0.14
C GLU A 83 -0.53 -12.37 1.62
N ILE A 84 0.54 -11.61 1.93
CA ILE A 84 0.94 -11.31 3.31
C ILE A 84 -0.19 -10.56 4.03
N ALA A 85 -0.76 -9.51 3.41
CA ALA A 85 -1.86 -8.76 4.00
C ALA A 85 -3.09 -9.64 4.30
N ASN A 86 -3.45 -10.53 3.38
CA ASN A 86 -4.58 -11.45 3.56
C ASN A 86 -4.32 -12.47 4.68
N GLU A 87 -3.08 -12.95 4.83
CA GLU A 87 -2.71 -13.83 5.93
C GLU A 87 -2.78 -13.10 7.27
N MET A 88 -2.26 -11.87 7.38
CA MET A 88 -2.39 -11.04 8.60
C MET A 88 -3.86 -10.81 8.97
N LEU A 89 -4.72 -10.54 7.99
CA LEU A 89 -6.16 -10.39 8.21
C LEU A 89 -6.83 -11.68 8.72
N LYS A 90 -6.41 -12.83 8.18
CA LYS A 90 -6.92 -14.14 8.60
C LYS A 90 -6.46 -14.49 10.02
N GLN A 91 -5.21 -14.16 10.35
CA GLN A 91 -4.66 -14.36 11.70
C GLN A 91 -5.38 -13.48 12.71
N LEU A 92 -5.58 -12.18 12.41
CA LEU A 92 -6.36 -11.28 13.27
C LEU A 92 -7.78 -11.83 13.54
N LYS A 93 -8.48 -12.32 12.50
CA LYS A 93 -9.83 -12.90 12.66
C LYS A 93 -9.87 -14.14 13.57
N SER A 94 -8.74 -14.84 13.69
CA SER A 94 -8.60 -16.07 14.46
C SER A 94 -7.82 -15.87 15.77
N ASP A 95 -7.42 -14.63 16.06
CA ASP A 95 -6.60 -14.27 17.21
C ASP A 95 -7.39 -14.48 18.51
N LYS A 96 -6.82 -15.26 19.43
CA LYS A 96 -7.51 -15.63 20.68
C LYS A 96 -7.73 -14.44 21.60
N VAL A 97 -6.79 -13.51 21.66
CA VAL A 97 -6.89 -12.31 22.51
C VAL A 97 -7.95 -11.38 21.95
N TRP A 98 -7.96 -11.17 20.63
CA TRP A 98 -9.02 -10.41 19.95
C TRP A 98 -10.40 -11.03 20.16
N LEU A 99 -10.53 -12.34 19.98
CA LEU A 99 -11.81 -13.03 20.15
C LEU A 99 -12.32 -12.94 21.59
N ALA A 100 -11.45 -13.10 22.58
CA ALA A 100 -11.80 -12.90 23.99
C ALA A 100 -12.26 -11.46 24.24
N LEU A 101 -11.49 -10.47 23.77
CA LEU A 101 -11.81 -9.05 23.90
C LEU A 101 -13.16 -8.70 23.26
N LYS A 102 -13.45 -9.29 22.10
CA LYS A 102 -14.71 -9.13 21.38
C LYS A 102 -15.90 -9.70 22.15
N GLU A 103 -15.74 -10.83 22.84
CA GLU A 103 -16.79 -11.39 23.69
C GLU A 103 -16.96 -10.61 24.99
N ASP A 104 -15.87 -10.17 25.64
CA ASP A 104 -15.91 -9.38 26.88
C ASP A 104 -16.67 -8.06 26.69
N VAL A 105 -16.49 -7.41 25.53
CA VAL A 105 -17.24 -6.19 25.19
C VAL A 105 -18.74 -6.44 25.07
N LYS A 106 -19.20 -7.64 24.70
CA LYS A 106 -20.65 -7.92 24.70
C LYS A 106 -21.21 -8.01 26.12
N ALA A 107 -20.39 -8.41 27.10
CA ALA A 107 -20.78 -8.45 28.50
C ALA A 107 -20.78 -7.06 29.16
N GLY A 108 -19.94 -6.13 28.69
CA GLY A 108 -19.99 -4.74 29.13
C GLY A 108 -18.72 -3.94 28.88
N LEU A 109 -18.45 -2.99 29.78
CA LEU A 109 -17.25 -2.16 29.69
C LEU A 109 -15.99 -2.97 29.98
N VAL A 110 -15.06 -2.96 29.03
CA VAL A 110 -13.75 -3.59 29.20
C VAL A 110 -12.69 -2.53 29.46
N PRO A 111 -12.05 -2.52 30.65
CA PRO A 111 -10.91 -1.65 30.92
C PRO A 111 -9.77 -1.91 29.95
N GLY A 112 -9.16 -0.85 29.41
CA GLY A 112 -8.02 -0.99 28.49
C GLY A 112 -8.38 -1.53 27.10
N PHE A 113 -9.67 -1.59 26.71
CA PHE A 113 -10.10 -2.10 25.40
C PHE A 113 -9.29 -1.52 24.24
N GLY A 114 -9.20 -0.19 24.13
CA GLY A 114 -8.48 0.46 23.04
C GLY A 114 -6.99 0.23 23.06
N GLU A 115 -6.37 0.12 24.24
CA GLU A 115 -4.93 -0.16 24.38
C GLU A 115 -4.60 -1.58 23.94
N THR A 116 -5.36 -2.57 24.42
CA THR A 116 -5.22 -3.98 24.03
C THR A 116 -5.48 -4.14 22.54
N LEU A 117 -6.56 -3.53 22.02
CA LEU A 117 -6.90 -3.60 20.60
C LEU A 117 -5.81 -2.98 19.74
N ARG A 118 -5.31 -1.79 20.11
CA ARG A 118 -4.21 -1.14 19.40
C ARG A 118 -2.96 -2.01 19.38
N SER A 119 -2.57 -2.58 20.52
CA SER A 119 -1.41 -3.48 20.62
C SER A 119 -1.52 -4.69 19.67
N ILE A 120 -2.71 -5.30 19.60
CA ILE A 120 -2.98 -6.40 18.65
C ILE A 120 -2.81 -5.92 17.21
N LEU A 121 -3.44 -4.81 16.84
CA LEU A 121 -3.37 -4.29 15.47
C LEU A 121 -1.94 -3.88 15.07
N GLU A 122 -1.22 -3.19 15.97
CA GLU A 122 0.17 -2.79 15.75
C GLU A 122 1.10 -3.99 15.61
N SER A 123 0.86 -5.09 16.34
CA SER A 123 1.63 -6.33 16.19
C SER A 123 1.48 -6.91 14.77
N TYR A 124 0.27 -6.99 14.24
CA TYR A 124 0.02 -7.52 12.90
C TYR A 124 0.51 -6.59 11.78
N LEU A 125 0.39 -5.26 11.95
CA LEU A 125 0.98 -4.29 11.02
C LEU A 125 2.51 -4.35 11.04
N SER A 126 3.11 -4.50 12.22
CA SER A 126 4.57 -4.68 12.36
C SER A 126 5.04 -5.94 11.66
N GLU A 127 4.29 -7.04 11.73
CA GLU A 127 4.63 -8.29 11.04
C GLU A 127 4.51 -8.14 9.52
N TYR A 128 3.46 -7.50 9.03
CA TYR A 128 3.33 -7.11 7.62
C TYR A 128 4.53 -6.26 7.15
N ASP A 129 4.94 -5.26 7.93
CA ASP A 129 6.04 -4.36 7.59
C ASP A 129 7.37 -5.13 7.51
N LYS A 130 7.60 -6.11 8.40
CA LYS A 130 8.78 -7.00 8.34
C LYS A 130 8.76 -7.92 7.13
N GLU A 131 7.64 -8.58 6.86
CA GLU A 131 7.53 -9.55 5.76
C GLU A 131 7.58 -8.86 4.39
N SER A 132 7.07 -7.62 4.31
CA SER A 132 7.02 -6.86 3.05
C SER A 132 8.25 -5.98 2.79
N ILE A 133 9.26 -5.99 3.67
CA ILE A 133 10.37 -5.04 3.65
C ILE A 133 11.18 -5.04 2.33
N TYR A 134 11.23 -6.17 1.64
CA TYR A 134 12.03 -6.37 0.42
C TYR A 134 11.29 -6.02 -0.88
N PHE A 135 10.00 -5.71 -0.81
CA PHE A 135 9.19 -5.39 -1.97
C PHE A 135 9.19 -3.90 -2.30
N ASP A 136 8.59 -3.56 -3.44
CA ASP A 136 8.48 -2.17 -3.88
C ASP A 136 7.76 -1.30 -2.84
N ASP A 137 8.35 -0.14 -2.53
CA ASP A 137 7.86 0.78 -1.49
C ASP A 137 6.43 1.27 -1.78
N GLY A 138 6.13 1.58 -3.05
CA GLY A 138 4.80 2.07 -3.45
C GLY A 138 3.75 0.99 -3.27
N VAL A 139 4.07 -0.24 -3.69
CA VAL A 139 3.17 -1.38 -3.56
C VAL A 139 2.92 -1.75 -2.10
N ARG A 140 3.98 -1.89 -1.29
CA ARG A 140 3.81 -2.32 0.11
C ARG A 140 3.05 -1.29 0.92
N ASN A 141 3.28 0.00 0.69
CA ASN A 141 2.59 1.08 1.41
C ASN A 141 1.11 1.15 1.03
N ALA A 142 0.78 1.00 -0.25
CA ALA A 142 -0.61 0.94 -0.72
C ALA A 142 -1.36 -0.27 -0.13
N LYS A 143 -0.71 -1.44 -0.11
CA LYS A 143 -1.28 -2.66 0.48
C LYS A 143 -1.39 -2.57 2.02
N ARG A 144 -0.45 -1.89 2.70
CA ARG A 144 -0.52 -1.60 4.14
C ARG A 144 -1.76 -0.77 4.49
N GLN A 145 -2.00 0.31 3.75
CA GLN A 145 -3.18 1.16 3.95
C GLN A 145 -4.49 0.37 3.74
N GLN A 146 -4.52 -0.49 2.73
CA GLN A 146 -5.67 -1.37 2.51
C GLN A 146 -5.87 -2.35 3.68
N LEU A 147 -4.77 -2.90 4.23
CA LEU A 147 -4.81 -3.78 5.40
C LEU A 147 -5.35 -3.06 6.65
N GLU A 148 -4.93 -1.82 6.91
CA GLU A 148 -5.44 -0.99 8.00
C GLU A 148 -6.96 -0.79 7.91
N LEU A 149 -7.47 -0.47 6.72
CA LEU A 149 -8.91 -0.34 6.49
C LEU A 149 -9.66 -1.65 6.75
N ASN A 150 -9.09 -2.78 6.34
CA ASN A 150 -9.66 -4.10 6.59
C ASN A 150 -9.68 -4.45 8.09
N PHE A 151 -8.63 -4.10 8.82
CA PHE A 151 -8.57 -4.26 10.28
C PHE A 151 -9.65 -3.42 10.96
N LEU A 152 -9.79 -2.15 10.57
CA LEU A 152 -10.84 -1.28 11.08
C LEU A 152 -12.24 -1.84 10.82
N ASP A 153 -12.46 -2.46 9.67
CA ASP A 153 -13.74 -3.12 9.35
C ASP A 153 -14.03 -4.31 10.28
N VAL A 154 -13.03 -5.15 10.56
CA VAL A 154 -13.15 -6.30 11.48
C VAL A 154 -13.50 -5.85 12.90
N VAL A 155 -12.89 -4.76 13.38
CA VAL A 155 -13.03 -4.32 14.78
C VAL A 155 -14.19 -3.35 15.01
N ARG A 156 -14.75 -2.78 13.93
CA ARG A 156 -15.79 -1.73 13.95
C ARG A 156 -16.94 -2.04 14.90
N HIS A 157 -17.48 -3.25 14.82
CA HIS A 157 -18.65 -3.61 15.60
C HIS A 157 -18.36 -3.65 17.10
N ALA A 158 -17.24 -4.26 17.51
CA ALA A 158 -16.86 -4.30 18.93
C ALA A 158 -16.56 -2.89 19.46
N HIS A 159 -15.85 -2.07 18.68
CA HIS A 159 -15.57 -0.68 19.02
C HIS A 159 -16.85 0.14 19.22
N ALA A 160 -17.82 0.02 18.30
CA ALA A 160 -19.12 0.67 18.42
C ALA A 160 -19.89 0.21 19.67
N THR A 161 -19.86 -1.08 20.00
CA THR A 161 -20.48 -1.61 21.22
C THR A 161 -19.83 -1.03 22.48
N MET A 162 -18.50 -0.92 22.52
CA MET A 162 -17.77 -0.30 23.62
C MET A 162 -18.16 1.19 23.81
N LEU A 163 -18.27 1.95 22.71
CA LEU A 163 -18.78 3.33 22.74
C LEU A 163 -20.23 3.41 23.24
N GLY A 164 -21.07 2.44 22.87
CA GLY A 164 -22.44 2.31 23.39
C GLY A 164 -22.47 2.10 24.90
N HIS A 165 -21.59 1.25 25.43
CA HIS A 165 -21.45 1.05 26.87
C HIS A 165 -20.97 2.29 27.61
N LEU A 166 -19.99 3.03 27.05
CA LEU A 166 -19.54 4.30 27.60
C LEU A 166 -20.66 5.33 27.63
N SER A 167 -21.44 5.43 26.55
CA SER A 167 -22.59 6.33 26.46
C SER A 167 -23.65 5.99 27.51
N SER A 168 -23.94 4.71 27.69
CA SER A 168 -24.89 4.22 28.70
C SER A 168 -24.40 4.51 30.12
N LYS A 169 -23.11 4.33 30.41
CA LYS A 169 -22.51 4.68 31.71
C LYS A 169 -22.60 6.18 31.97
N ALA A 170 -22.22 7.03 31.01
CA ALA A 170 -22.29 8.47 31.14
C ALA A 170 -23.73 8.94 31.40
N PHE A 171 -24.71 8.38 30.69
CA PHE A 171 -26.12 8.69 30.89
C PHE A 171 -26.65 8.25 32.27
N LYS A 172 -26.22 7.09 32.77
CA LYS A 172 -26.54 6.65 34.14
C LYS A 172 -25.94 7.59 35.18
N SER A 173 -24.67 7.97 35.04
CA SER A 173 -24.01 8.95 35.92
C SER A 173 -24.73 10.29 35.91
N PHE A 174 -25.14 10.78 34.74
CA PHE A 174 -25.96 11.99 34.62
C PHE A 174 -27.25 11.91 35.43
N LYS A 175 -28.01 10.81 35.30
CA LYS A 175 -29.27 10.62 36.03
C LYS A 175 -29.06 10.59 37.54
N ILE A 176 -27.99 9.94 38.00
CA ILE A 176 -27.66 9.83 39.43
C ILE A 176 -27.26 11.21 39.96
N GLY A 177 -26.31 11.89 39.30
CA GLY A 177 -25.85 13.22 39.70
C GLY A 177 -26.98 14.25 39.73
N LEU A 178 -27.85 14.25 38.71
CA LEU A 178 -28.99 15.16 38.66
C LEU A 178 -29.97 14.91 39.81
N LYS A 179 -30.31 13.65 40.10
CA LYS A 179 -31.21 13.32 41.21
C LYS A 179 -30.63 13.77 42.56
N GLN A 180 -29.34 13.54 42.77
CA GLN A 180 -28.66 13.90 44.01
C GLN A 180 -28.65 15.42 44.22
N SER A 181 -28.22 16.19 43.22
CA SER A 181 -28.24 17.65 43.28
C SER A 181 -29.64 18.23 43.56
N LEU A 182 -30.69 17.64 42.97
CA LEU A 182 -32.07 18.06 43.22
C LEU A 182 -32.54 17.73 44.64
N THR A 183 -32.10 16.59 45.21
CA THR A 183 -32.40 16.27 46.61
C THR A 183 -31.65 17.16 47.59
N ASP A 184 -30.47 17.65 47.19
CA ASP A 184 -29.63 18.54 48.02
C ASP A 184 -30.10 20.00 47.98
N GLY A 185 -31.20 20.29 47.26
CA GLY A 185 -31.83 21.61 47.21
C GLY A 185 -31.15 22.60 46.25
N GLU A 186 -30.28 22.12 45.35
CA GLU A 186 -29.63 22.96 44.35
C GLU A 186 -30.62 23.47 43.27
N GLY A 187 -30.30 24.62 42.67
CA GLY A 187 -31.11 25.17 41.58
C GLY A 187 -31.07 24.28 40.34
N PHE A 188 -32.24 23.90 39.80
CA PHE A 188 -32.37 22.96 38.68
C PHE A 188 -31.43 23.23 37.49
N ALA A 189 -31.31 24.49 37.07
CA ALA A 189 -30.46 24.86 35.95
C ALA A 189 -28.96 24.63 36.23
N GLU A 190 -28.53 24.84 37.47
CA GLU A 190 -27.14 24.62 37.89
C GLU A 190 -26.86 23.12 38.01
N SER A 191 -27.77 22.36 38.62
CA SER A 191 -27.67 20.89 38.75
C SER A 191 -27.58 20.19 37.40
N VAL A 192 -28.38 20.61 36.41
CA VAL A 192 -28.32 20.08 35.04
C VAL A 192 -26.97 20.39 34.39
N ARG A 193 -26.46 21.63 34.52
CA ARG A 193 -25.17 22.02 33.94
C ARG A 193 -24.00 21.28 34.60
N ALA A 194 -24.02 21.13 35.92
CA ALA A 194 -22.99 20.41 36.67
C ALA A 194 -22.98 18.92 36.29
N SER A 195 -24.14 18.26 36.33
CA SER A 195 -24.28 16.85 35.96
C SER A 195 -23.87 16.59 34.51
N LYS A 196 -24.26 17.47 33.58
CA LYS A 196 -23.86 17.39 32.16
C LYS A 196 -22.33 17.48 32.00
N ARG A 197 -21.69 18.45 32.66
CA ARG A 197 -20.23 18.62 32.57
C ARG A 197 -19.50 17.40 33.10
N SER A 198 -19.91 16.88 34.26
CA SER A 198 -19.30 15.70 34.87
C SER A 198 -19.46 14.46 33.98
N CYS A 199 -20.67 14.17 33.50
CA CYS A 199 -20.88 12.96 32.68
C CYS A 199 -20.18 13.04 31.32
N MET A 200 -20.13 14.23 30.70
CA MET A 200 -19.39 14.41 29.45
C MET A 200 -17.89 14.22 29.65
N SER A 201 -17.32 14.78 30.72
CA SER A 201 -15.90 14.58 31.04
C SER A 201 -15.56 13.10 31.27
N ASP A 202 -16.45 12.34 31.91
CA ASP A 202 -16.29 10.89 32.08
C ASP A 202 -16.37 10.12 30.76
N PHE A 203 -17.28 10.53 29.87
CA PHE A 203 -17.41 9.95 28.54
C PHE A 203 -16.18 10.22 27.68
N ASP A 204 -15.75 11.47 27.60
CA ASP A 204 -14.62 11.91 26.77
C ASP A 204 -13.33 11.20 27.20
N ARG A 205 -13.05 11.14 28.51
CA ARG A 205 -11.93 10.37 29.07
C ARG A 205 -12.03 8.88 28.75
N GLY A 206 -13.24 8.33 28.76
CA GLY A 206 -13.49 6.96 28.31
C GLY A 206 -13.17 6.77 26.83
N CYS A 207 -13.53 7.73 25.98
CA CYS A 207 -13.28 7.70 24.55
C CYS A 207 -11.78 7.83 24.21
N GLU A 208 -11.02 8.67 24.92
CA GLU A 208 -9.57 8.83 24.72
C GLU A 208 -8.82 7.49 24.81
N GLY A 209 -9.16 6.66 25.80
CA GLY A 209 -8.61 5.30 25.96
C GLY A 209 -9.06 4.30 24.89
N ASN A 210 -9.97 4.69 24.00
CA ASN A 210 -10.55 3.88 22.93
C ASN A 210 -10.25 4.43 21.52
N ILE A 211 -9.42 5.48 21.38
CA ILE A 211 -9.05 5.99 20.06
C ILE A 211 -8.07 5.03 19.39
N LEU A 212 -8.49 4.49 18.25
CA LEU A 212 -7.64 3.70 17.35
C LEU A 212 -6.83 4.64 16.45
N LEU A 213 -5.78 5.24 16.99
CA LEU A 213 -4.75 5.91 16.17
C LEU A 213 -3.75 4.86 15.70
N LEU A 214 -3.99 4.29 14.52
CA LEU A 214 -2.96 3.53 13.81
C LEU A 214 -1.99 4.56 13.21
N LYS A 215 -0.71 4.52 13.63
CA LYS A 215 0.35 5.39 13.12
C LYS A 215 1.13 4.74 11.98
#